data_AF-A0A1F4R295-F1
#
_entry.id   AF-A0A1F4R295-F1
#
_cell.length_a   1.000
_cell.length_b   1.000
_cell.length_c   1.000
_cell.angle_alpha   90.00
_cell.angle_beta   90.00
_cell.angle_gamma   90.00
#
_symmetry.space_group_name_H-M   'P 1'
#
loop_
_entity.id
_entity.type
_entity.pdbx_description
1 polymer ?
#
loop_
_entity_poly.entity_id
_entity_poly.type
_entity_poly.pdbx_seq_one_letter_code
_entity_poly.pdbx_strand_id
1 'polypeptide(L)'
;MARRAKIFLFLLFFFPHLFIHCKGQSIRPFSFVSHDIRISIQAGNPSLVIAMDSLEINYSKETREIYFFLAESLAVQKVMVGNQSLPCRRERKTKYQRYLADQNSQFTQPQSPARLYKITLPPKLLPNTLVIYYQGRINFATHGDTSGHANRNSLRIEEHALWYPTVPGCLSSFRLTSISPKAYKIVSAGKRTLQIESGDSLVCIWQQDMPVRGSFLYAEVRQDRDEE
;
A
#
# COMPACT_ATOMS: atom_id res chain seq x y z
N MET A 1 80.34 -24.07 -4.44
CA MET A 1 79.76 -22.82 -3.91
C MET A 1 78.26 -22.95 -3.88
N ALA A 2 77.66 -22.69 -2.71
CA ALA A 2 76.37 -23.21 -2.30
C ALA A 2 75.18 -22.32 -2.68
N ARG A 3 74.07 -23.02 -2.96
CA ARG A 3 72.70 -22.58 -3.26
C ARG A 3 72.13 -21.52 -2.32
N ARG A 4 71.41 -20.55 -2.87
CA ARG A 4 70.24 -19.91 -2.21
C ARG A 4 69.16 -19.56 -3.24
N ALA A 5 68.27 -20.51 -3.53
CA ALA A 5 66.99 -20.24 -4.16
C ALA A 5 66.05 -19.66 -3.09
N LYS A 6 65.64 -18.39 -3.25
CA LYS A 6 64.63 -17.76 -2.39
C LYS A 6 63.25 -18.23 -2.87
N ILE A 7 62.74 -19.30 -2.28
CA ILE A 7 61.33 -19.69 -2.38
C ILE A 7 60.55 -18.65 -1.56
N PHE A 8 59.93 -17.69 -2.24
CA PHE A 8 59.00 -16.76 -1.62
C PHE A 8 57.62 -17.44 -1.56
N LEU A 9 57.42 -18.18 -0.47
CA LEU A 9 56.16 -18.79 -0.08
C LEU A 9 55.24 -17.71 0.50
N PHE A 10 54.49 -16.99 -0.35
CA PHE A 10 53.47 -16.06 0.13
C PHE A 10 52.15 -16.80 0.34
N LEU A 11 52.00 -17.28 1.58
CA LEU A 11 50.77 -17.52 2.33
C LEU A 11 49.46 -17.38 1.54
N LEU A 12 48.92 -18.54 1.16
CA LEU A 12 47.48 -18.82 1.14
C LEU A 12 46.89 -18.50 2.53
N PHE A 13 46.59 -17.22 2.78
CA PHE A 13 45.67 -16.86 3.85
C PHE A 13 44.27 -17.28 3.39
N PHE A 14 43.92 -18.51 3.79
CA PHE A 14 42.60 -18.93 4.23
C PHE A 14 41.53 -17.86 4.03
N PHE A 15 40.72 -18.05 2.99
CA PHE A 15 39.36 -17.52 2.94
C PHE A 15 38.63 -18.00 4.21
N PRO A 16 38.42 -17.19 5.26
CA PRO A 16 37.44 -17.57 6.24
C PRO A 16 36.12 -17.28 5.55
N HIS A 17 35.44 -18.36 5.15
CA HIS A 17 34.10 -18.36 4.61
C HIS A 17 33.29 -17.16 5.12
N LEU A 18 33.19 -16.12 4.29
CA LEU A 18 32.05 -15.24 4.25
C LEU A 18 30.90 -16.13 3.82
N PHE A 19 30.42 -16.96 4.75
CA PHE A 19 29.05 -17.40 4.77
C PHE A 19 28.25 -16.13 4.99
N ILE A 20 28.11 -15.35 3.92
CA ILE A 20 26.96 -14.48 3.73
C ILE A 20 25.81 -15.47 3.82
N HIS A 21 25.31 -15.64 5.05
CA HIS A 21 24.01 -16.22 5.29
C HIS A 21 23.07 -15.25 4.59
N CYS A 22 22.83 -15.50 3.30
CA CYS A 22 21.62 -15.08 2.63
C CYS A 22 20.50 -15.69 3.45
N LYS A 23 20.09 -14.99 4.52
CA LYS A 23 18.90 -15.29 5.28
C LYS A 23 17.82 -15.39 4.21
N GLY A 24 17.34 -16.60 3.97
CA GLY A 24 16.41 -16.89 2.89
C GLY A 24 15.29 -15.87 2.98
N GLN A 25 15.16 -15.05 1.94
CA GLN A 25 14.02 -14.14 1.85
C GLN A 25 12.78 -14.98 2.08
N SER A 26 11.94 -14.58 3.04
CA SER A 26 10.67 -15.24 3.28
C SER A 26 9.88 -15.18 1.97
N ILE A 27 9.86 -16.30 1.24
CA ILE A 27 9.18 -16.38 -0.06
C ILE A 27 7.69 -16.41 0.26
N ARG A 28 7.07 -15.23 0.27
CA ARG A 28 5.62 -15.10 0.32
C ARG A 28 5.00 -15.84 -0.86
N PRO A 29 3.92 -16.61 -0.65
CA PRO A 29 3.31 -17.38 -1.71
C PRO A 29 2.63 -16.50 -2.78
N PHE A 30 2.35 -15.23 -2.47
CA PHE A 30 1.75 -14.28 -3.41
C PHE A 30 2.23 -12.84 -3.15
N SER A 31 1.96 -11.96 -4.12
CA SER A 31 2.13 -10.51 -4.04
C SER A 31 1.03 -9.79 -4.83
N PHE A 32 0.61 -8.60 -4.38
CA PHE A 32 -0.21 -7.70 -5.19
C PHE A 32 0.69 -6.92 -6.15
N VAL A 33 0.40 -7.00 -7.45
CA VAL A 33 1.23 -6.37 -8.49
C VAL A 33 0.60 -5.10 -9.07
N SER A 34 -0.72 -4.96 -8.97
CA SER A 34 -1.47 -3.80 -9.46
C SER A 34 -2.73 -3.58 -8.62
N HIS A 35 -3.13 -2.32 -8.50
CA HIS A 35 -4.37 -1.87 -7.87
C HIS A 35 -5.18 -0.96 -8.83
N ASP A 36 -6.46 -1.26 -9.04
CA ASP A 36 -7.44 -0.30 -9.58
C ASP A 36 -8.39 0.11 -8.45
N ILE A 37 -8.04 1.22 -7.80
CA ILE A 37 -8.74 1.76 -6.63
C ILE A 37 -9.79 2.76 -7.09
N ARG A 38 -11.02 2.59 -6.61
CA ARG A 38 -12.10 3.57 -6.77
C ARG A 38 -12.54 4.03 -5.39
N ILE A 39 -12.44 5.33 -5.14
CA ILE A 39 -12.82 5.93 -3.87
C ILE A 39 -13.91 6.98 -4.07
N SER A 40 -14.83 7.03 -3.11
CA SER A 40 -15.84 8.08 -2.99
C SER A 40 -15.71 8.73 -1.63
N ILE A 41 -15.58 10.06 -1.64
CA ILE A 41 -15.55 10.92 -0.46
C ILE A 41 -16.91 11.61 -0.35
N GLN A 42 -17.49 11.59 0.84
CA GLN A 42 -18.84 12.09 1.06
C GLN A 42 -18.82 13.60 1.38
N ALA A 43 -19.74 14.37 0.80
CA ALA A 43 -19.81 15.83 0.98
C ALA A 43 -20.01 16.28 2.43
N GLY A 44 -20.91 15.63 3.17
CA GLY A 44 -21.17 15.96 4.57
C GLY A 44 -20.12 15.42 5.55
N ASN A 45 -19.21 14.56 5.09
CA ASN A 45 -18.17 13.96 5.95
C ASN A 45 -16.96 13.54 5.10
N PRO A 46 -15.99 14.45 4.85
CA PRO A 46 -14.85 14.16 3.99
C PRO A 46 -13.96 13.04 4.53
N SER A 47 -13.98 12.80 5.85
CA SER A 47 -13.29 11.66 6.47
C SER A 47 -13.94 10.33 6.15
N LEU A 48 -15.23 10.27 5.80
CA LEU A 48 -15.90 9.03 5.46
C LEU A 48 -15.61 8.66 4.01
N VAL A 49 -14.96 7.51 3.82
CA VAL A 49 -14.65 6.96 2.51
C VAL A 49 -15.39 5.66 2.27
N ILE A 50 -15.84 5.50 1.03
CA ILE A 50 -16.33 4.23 0.48
C ILE A 50 -15.40 3.88 -0.68
N ALA A 51 -14.84 2.68 -0.66
CA ALA A 51 -13.83 2.29 -1.62
C ALA A 51 -14.03 0.86 -2.12
N MET A 52 -13.59 0.67 -3.36
CA MET A 52 -13.45 -0.62 -4.03
C MET A 52 -12.04 -0.69 -4.60
N ASP A 53 -11.33 -1.78 -4.34
CA ASP A 53 -10.00 -2.01 -4.89
C ASP A 53 -9.98 -3.34 -5.67
N SER A 54 -9.63 -3.28 -6.95
CA SER A 54 -9.38 -4.47 -7.76
C SER A 54 -7.89 -4.75 -7.78
N LEU A 55 -7.51 -5.83 -7.10
CA LEU A 55 -6.13 -6.26 -6.90
C LEU A 55 -5.76 -7.31 -7.93
N GLU A 56 -4.67 -7.08 -8.66
CA GLU A 56 -4.01 -8.12 -9.44
C GLU A 56 -3.00 -8.87 -8.57
N ILE A 57 -3.06 -10.20 -8.59
CA ILE A 57 -2.29 -11.08 -7.71
C ILE A 57 -1.35 -11.93 -8.55
N ASN A 58 -0.07 -11.92 -8.19
CA ASN A 58 0.92 -12.87 -8.69
C ASN A 58 1.23 -13.91 -7.62
N TYR A 59 1.19 -15.20 -7.97
CA TYR A 59 1.50 -16.31 -7.07
C TYR A 59 2.90 -16.85 -7.36
N SER A 60 3.76 -16.87 -6.34
CA SER A 60 5.05 -17.56 -6.41
C SER A 60 4.91 -19.04 -6.01
N LYS A 61 3.87 -19.37 -5.23
CA LYS A 61 3.52 -20.71 -4.76
C LYS A 61 2.01 -20.82 -4.60
N GLU A 62 1.48 -22.03 -4.78
CA GLU A 62 0.07 -22.30 -4.47
C GLU A 62 -0.21 -22.01 -2.99
N THR A 63 -1.31 -21.30 -2.72
CA THR A 63 -1.79 -20.97 -1.38
C THR A 63 -3.31 -21.02 -1.35
N ARG A 64 -3.86 -21.29 -0.16
CA ARG A 64 -5.31 -21.19 0.11
C ARG A 64 -5.68 -19.94 0.89
N GLU A 65 -4.70 -19.09 1.15
CA GLU A 65 -4.86 -17.95 2.04
C GLU A 65 -4.20 -16.73 1.40
N ILE A 66 -5.01 -15.68 1.28
CA ILE A 66 -4.55 -14.32 0.96
C ILE A 66 -4.74 -13.50 2.22
N TYR A 67 -3.82 -12.59 2.48
CA TYR A 67 -3.90 -11.66 3.60
C TYR A 67 -3.44 -10.28 3.18
N PHE A 68 -3.93 -9.29 3.89
CA PHE A 68 -3.56 -7.89 3.69
C PHE A 68 -3.78 -7.11 4.97
N PHE A 69 -3.12 -5.97 5.08
CA PHE A 69 -3.34 -5.00 6.13
C PHE A 69 -4.19 -3.84 5.63
N LEU A 70 -4.98 -3.30 6.54
CA LEU A 70 -5.81 -2.14 6.33
C LEU A 70 -5.87 -1.33 7.62
N ALA A 71 -5.98 -0.02 7.53
CA ALA A 71 -6.12 0.88 8.68
C ALA A 71 -7.29 0.43 9.57
N GLU A 72 -7.12 0.54 10.89
CA GLU A 72 -8.13 0.10 11.86
C GLU A 72 -9.46 0.84 11.73
N SER A 73 -9.40 2.09 11.28
CA SER A 73 -10.55 2.95 11.00
C SER A 73 -11.34 2.55 9.75
N LEU A 74 -10.85 1.57 8.98
CA LEU A 74 -11.50 1.01 7.80
C LEU A 74 -11.93 -0.44 8.06
N ALA A 75 -13.09 -0.80 7.50
CA ALA A 75 -13.70 -2.11 7.62
C ALA A 75 -14.00 -2.69 6.24
N VAL A 76 -13.51 -3.90 6.00
CA VAL A 76 -13.85 -4.69 4.81
C VAL A 76 -15.34 -5.04 4.87
N GLN A 77 -16.06 -4.69 3.82
CA GLN A 77 -17.49 -4.98 3.65
C GLN A 77 -17.69 -6.28 2.87
N LYS A 78 -16.92 -6.47 1.80
CA LYS A 78 -17.06 -7.62 0.90
C LYS A 78 -15.74 -7.90 0.20
N VAL A 79 -15.47 -9.18 -0.07
CA VAL A 79 -14.37 -9.64 -0.91
C VAL A 79 -14.96 -10.52 -2.01
N MET A 80 -14.57 -10.30 -3.26
CA MET A 80 -15.09 -11.03 -4.41
C MET A 80 -14.00 -11.54 -5.34
N VAL A 81 -14.29 -12.65 -6.01
CA VAL A 81 -13.58 -13.15 -7.19
C VAL A 81 -14.62 -13.39 -8.27
N GLY A 82 -14.55 -12.64 -9.37
CA GLY A 82 -15.65 -12.59 -10.34
C GLY A 82 -16.97 -12.26 -9.64
N ASN A 83 -17.95 -13.16 -9.76
CA ASN A 83 -19.27 -13.00 -9.12
C ASN A 83 -19.40 -13.72 -7.75
N GLN A 84 -18.33 -14.36 -7.27
CA GLN A 84 -18.34 -15.13 -6.03
C GLN A 84 -17.85 -14.30 -4.84
N SER A 85 -18.63 -14.24 -3.76
CA SER A 85 -18.19 -13.65 -2.49
C SER A 85 -17.32 -14.64 -1.72
N LEU A 86 -16.19 -14.18 -1.19
CA LEU A 86 -15.27 -14.99 -0.40
C LEU A 86 -15.35 -14.66 1.10
N PRO A 87 -15.12 -15.64 1.98
CA PRO A 87 -15.03 -15.39 3.41
C PRO A 87 -13.75 -14.60 3.72
N CYS A 88 -13.94 -13.44 4.35
CA CYS A 88 -12.85 -12.59 4.85
C CYS A 88 -12.99 -12.42 6.35
N ARG A 89 -11.94 -12.70 7.11
CA ARG A 89 -11.92 -12.60 8.56
C ARG A 89 -10.86 -11.60 9.01
N ARG A 90 -11.25 -10.76 9.97
CA ARG A 90 -10.33 -9.90 10.71
C ARG A 90 -9.63 -10.72 11.78
N GLU A 91 -8.30 -10.73 11.78
CA GLU A 91 -7.52 -11.39 12.82
C GLU A 91 -7.51 -10.58 14.12
N ARG A 92 -7.67 -11.27 15.27
CA ARG A 92 -7.92 -10.61 16.57
C ARG A 92 -6.68 -10.00 17.22
N LYS A 93 -5.47 -10.51 16.94
CA LYS A 93 -4.27 -10.21 17.75
C LYS A 93 -2.96 -10.09 16.99
N THR A 94 -2.95 -10.23 15.66
CA THR A 94 -1.72 -10.06 14.88
C THR A 94 -1.45 -8.58 14.70
N LYS A 95 -0.77 -7.96 15.68
CA LYS A 95 -0.21 -6.62 15.51
C LYS A 95 0.71 -6.66 14.30
N TYR A 96 0.53 -5.73 13.35
CA TYR A 96 1.40 -5.48 12.19
C TYR A 96 2.90 -5.67 12.53
N GLN A 97 3.29 -5.22 13.72
CA GLN A 97 4.62 -5.35 14.32
C GLN A 97 5.18 -6.77 14.38
N ARG A 98 4.37 -7.81 14.70
CA ARG A 98 4.87 -9.20 14.73
C ARG A 98 5.20 -9.69 13.32
N TYR A 99 4.36 -9.35 12.35
CA TYR A 99 4.59 -9.71 10.95
C TYR A 99 5.82 -8.98 10.38
N LEU A 100 6.04 -7.71 10.73
CA LEU A 100 7.26 -7.00 10.35
C LEU A 100 8.53 -7.56 11.02
N ALA A 101 8.45 -7.94 12.30
CA ALA A 101 9.57 -8.47 13.04
C ALA A 101 10.09 -9.78 12.42
N ASP A 102 9.18 -10.65 11.98
CA ASP A 102 9.51 -11.90 11.29
C ASP A 102 10.15 -11.67 9.90
N GLN A 103 9.93 -10.49 9.30
CA GLN A 103 10.43 -10.15 7.96
C GLN A 103 11.81 -9.48 7.97
N ASN A 104 12.47 -9.28 9.13
CA ASN A 104 13.76 -8.56 9.26
C ASN A 104 13.80 -7.22 8.50
N SER A 105 12.64 -6.60 8.36
CA SER A 105 12.46 -5.53 7.39
C SER A 105 12.67 -4.17 8.02
N GLN A 106 13.50 -3.33 7.39
CA GLN A 106 13.69 -1.91 7.71
C GLN A 106 12.43 -1.05 7.42
N PHE A 107 11.23 -1.63 7.45
CA PHE A 107 10.01 -0.87 7.21
C PHE A 107 9.77 0.07 8.38
N THR A 108 9.67 1.37 8.08
CA THR A 108 9.13 2.37 8.99
C THR A 108 7.76 1.87 9.46
N GLN A 109 7.56 1.79 10.78
CA GLN A 109 6.27 1.38 11.30
C GLN A 109 5.19 2.35 10.78
N PRO A 110 4.04 1.85 10.29
CA PRO A 110 2.90 2.71 10.01
C PRO A 110 2.56 3.44 11.30
N GLN A 111 2.45 4.76 11.21
CA GLN A 111 2.10 5.61 12.36
C GLN A 111 0.67 5.31 12.84
N SER A 112 -0.19 4.87 11.92
CA SER A 112 -1.57 4.51 12.19
C SER A 112 -1.77 3.02 12.52
N PRO A 113 -2.65 2.67 13.47
CA PRO A 113 -2.96 1.28 13.80
C PRO A 113 -3.58 0.55 12.61
N ALA A 114 -3.16 -0.71 12.43
CA ALA A 114 -3.51 -1.53 11.28
C ALA A 114 -4.04 -2.89 11.72
N ARG A 115 -4.98 -3.43 10.94
CA ARG A 115 -5.58 -4.75 11.15
C ARG A 115 -5.23 -5.69 10.01
N LEU A 116 -4.91 -6.93 10.36
CA LEU A 116 -4.71 -8.02 9.40
C LEU A 116 -6.05 -8.63 9.03
N TYR A 117 -6.31 -8.72 7.74
CA TYR A 117 -7.44 -9.44 7.17
C TYR A 117 -6.93 -10.67 6.44
N LYS A 118 -7.68 -11.76 6.56
CA LYS A 118 -7.37 -13.06 5.98
C LYS A 118 -8.56 -13.55 5.14
N ILE A 119 -8.29 -13.89 3.89
CA ILE A 119 -9.23 -14.45 2.94
C ILE A 119 -8.88 -15.91 2.74
N THR A 120 -9.88 -16.78 2.91
CA THR A 120 -9.72 -18.21 2.63
C THR A 120 -10.24 -18.52 1.23
N LEU A 121 -9.36 -19.03 0.37
CA LEU A 121 -9.68 -19.45 -0.98
C LEU A 121 -10.29 -20.86 -0.95
N PRO A 122 -11.40 -21.11 -1.69
CA PRO A 122 -11.88 -22.45 -1.97
C PRO A 122 -10.80 -23.34 -2.61
N PRO A 123 -10.87 -24.67 -2.46
CA PRO A 123 -9.97 -25.59 -3.14
C PRO A 123 -9.94 -25.33 -4.65
N LYS A 124 -8.75 -25.33 -5.26
CA LYS A 124 -8.51 -25.09 -6.69
C LYS A 124 -8.80 -23.66 -7.19
N LEU A 125 -9.26 -22.74 -6.34
CA LEU A 125 -9.41 -21.34 -6.71
C LEU A 125 -8.09 -20.59 -6.48
N LEU A 126 -7.44 -20.18 -7.56
CA LEU A 126 -6.25 -19.30 -7.55
C LEU A 126 -6.54 -18.08 -8.42
N PRO A 127 -7.22 -17.06 -7.88
CA PRO A 127 -7.68 -15.94 -8.68
C PRO A 127 -6.53 -14.99 -9.02
N ASN A 128 -6.42 -14.59 -10.29
CA ASN A 128 -5.49 -13.53 -10.70
C ASN A 128 -6.00 -12.13 -10.32
N THR A 129 -7.30 -12.00 -10.04
CA THR A 129 -7.92 -10.75 -9.64
C THR A 129 -8.83 -10.93 -8.44
N LEU A 130 -8.73 -10.03 -7.47
CA LEU A 130 -9.54 -9.99 -6.27
C LEU A 130 -10.14 -8.59 -6.11
N VAL A 131 -11.44 -8.49 -5.81
CA VAL A 131 -12.10 -7.20 -5.56
C VAL A 131 -12.43 -7.07 -4.09
N ILE A 132 -11.99 -5.99 -3.45
CA ILE A 132 -12.23 -5.71 -2.03
C ILE A 132 -13.03 -4.42 -1.90
N TYR A 133 -14.19 -4.52 -1.27
CA TYR A 133 -15.00 -3.37 -0.86
C TYR A 133 -14.72 -3.07 0.61
N TYR A 134 -14.44 -1.81 0.92
CA TYR A 134 -14.18 -1.37 2.28
C TYR A 134 -14.67 0.06 2.47
N GLN A 135 -14.98 0.40 3.71
CA GLN A 135 -15.43 1.73 4.07
C GLN A 135 -14.97 2.08 5.48
N GLY A 136 -14.97 3.35 5.80
CA GLY A 136 -14.71 3.83 7.15
C GLY A 136 -14.13 5.22 7.13
N ARG A 137 -13.42 5.57 8.21
CA ARG A 137 -12.87 6.91 8.37
C ARG A 137 -11.40 6.94 7.98
N ILE A 138 -11.01 7.95 7.22
CA ILE A 138 -9.61 8.34 7.09
C ILE A 138 -9.41 9.62 7.88
N ASN A 139 -8.41 9.60 8.76
CA ASN A 139 -7.99 10.79 9.49
C ASN A 139 -7.08 11.60 8.57
N PHE A 140 -7.54 12.79 8.21
CA PHE A 140 -6.67 13.77 7.60
C PHE A 140 -5.95 14.50 8.73
N ALA A 141 -4.61 14.43 8.73
CA ALA A 141 -3.82 15.27 9.59
C ALA A 141 -3.86 16.70 9.03
N THR A 142 -4.26 17.65 9.88
CA THR A 142 -4.02 19.07 9.63
C THR A 142 -2.57 19.34 9.98
N HIS A 143 -1.68 19.36 9.00
CA HIS A 143 -0.31 19.79 9.26
C HIS A 143 -0.31 21.30 9.50
N GLY A 144 -0.10 21.71 10.75
CA GLY A 144 0.25 23.10 11.06
C GLY A 144 1.68 23.38 10.61
N ASP A 145 1.85 24.32 9.68
CA ASP A 145 3.03 25.16 9.43
C ASP A 145 4.42 24.67 9.91
N THR A 146 4.88 23.47 9.50
CA THR A 146 6.29 23.09 9.73
C THR A 146 7.25 23.61 8.65
N SER A 147 6.76 24.25 7.59
CA SER A 147 7.59 24.77 6.48
C SER A 147 7.33 26.24 6.08
N GLY A 148 6.53 26.98 6.85
CA GLY A 148 6.29 28.42 6.62
C GLY A 148 5.54 28.78 5.32
N HIS A 149 5.13 27.78 4.52
CA HIS A 149 4.38 27.95 3.28
C HIS A 149 3.21 26.94 3.16
N ALA A 150 2.82 26.31 4.28
CA ALA A 150 1.76 25.32 4.25
C ALA A 150 0.41 26.03 4.17
N ASN A 151 -0.24 25.93 3.01
CA ASN A 151 -1.61 26.38 2.83
C ASN A 151 -2.47 25.71 3.91
N ARG A 152 -3.04 26.50 4.84
CA ARG A 152 -3.80 26.04 6.03
C ARG A 152 -5.02 25.16 5.71
N ASN A 153 -5.31 24.97 4.43
CA ASN A 153 -6.51 24.34 3.90
C ASN A 153 -6.23 22.97 3.24
N SER A 154 -5.04 22.38 3.45
CA SER A 154 -4.72 21.05 2.95
C SER A 154 -4.94 19.98 4.03
N LEU A 155 -5.74 18.98 3.68
CA LEU A 155 -6.03 17.79 4.49
C LEU A 155 -5.18 16.64 3.95
N ARG A 156 -4.11 16.29 4.64
CA ARG A 156 -3.19 15.24 4.20
C ARG A 156 -3.49 13.95 4.94
N ILE A 157 -3.61 12.84 4.22
CA ILE A 157 -3.58 11.52 4.85
C ILE A 157 -2.12 11.21 5.15
N GLU A 158 -1.83 10.74 6.36
CA GLU A 158 -0.47 10.37 6.77
C GLU A 158 0.18 9.48 5.69
N GLU A 159 1.44 9.78 5.34
CA GLU A 159 2.19 9.14 4.25
C GLU A 159 2.32 7.61 4.38
N HIS A 160 1.99 7.08 5.57
CA HIS A 160 2.00 5.66 5.90
C HIS A 160 0.67 5.14 6.42
N ALA A 161 -0.43 5.87 6.19
CA ALA A 161 -1.76 5.37 6.47
C ALA A 161 -2.04 4.19 5.54
N LEU A 162 -2.37 3.03 6.09
CA LEU A 162 -2.75 1.84 5.34
C LEU A 162 -4.20 1.97 4.85
N TRP A 163 -4.48 3.05 4.10
CA TRP A 163 -5.83 3.46 3.69
C TRP A 163 -6.42 2.57 2.58
N TYR A 164 -5.64 1.63 2.06
CA TYR A 164 -6.03 0.62 1.09
C TYR A 164 -5.41 -0.75 1.46
N PRO A 165 -5.96 -1.87 0.96
CA PRO A 165 -5.43 -3.21 1.19
C PRO A 165 -3.96 -3.34 0.75
N THR A 166 -3.05 -3.73 1.64
CA THR A 166 -1.63 -3.85 1.27
C THR A 166 -0.91 -5.01 1.96
N VAL A 167 0.15 -5.51 1.33
CA VAL A 167 1.08 -6.50 1.88
C VAL A 167 2.47 -5.85 2.02
N PRO A 168 3.06 -5.79 3.22
CA PRO A 168 4.26 -5.00 3.47
C PRO A 168 5.44 -5.41 2.60
N GLY A 169 6.00 -4.51 1.81
CA GLY A 169 7.16 -4.81 0.97
C GLY A 169 6.85 -5.43 -0.39
N CYS A 170 5.58 -5.54 -0.76
CA CYS A 170 5.21 -5.66 -2.17
C CYS A 170 5.42 -4.32 -2.88
N LEU A 171 5.76 -4.39 -4.17
CA LEU A 171 5.75 -3.26 -5.08
C LEU A 171 4.57 -3.45 -6.01
N SER A 172 3.81 -2.38 -6.24
CA SER A 172 2.62 -2.44 -7.08
C SER A 172 2.49 -1.19 -7.94
N SER A 173 1.88 -1.33 -9.11
CA SER A 173 1.38 -0.18 -9.88
C SER A 173 -0.02 0.22 -9.39
N PHE A 174 -0.46 1.43 -9.74
CA PHE A 174 -1.73 1.97 -9.26
C PHE A 174 -2.48 2.74 -10.33
N ARG A 175 -3.79 2.51 -10.38
CA ARG A 175 -4.77 3.38 -11.00
C ARG A 175 -5.78 3.78 -9.93
N LEU A 176 -5.87 5.07 -9.63
CA LEU A 176 -6.82 5.60 -8.65
C LEU A 176 -7.87 6.44 -9.37
N THR A 177 -9.13 6.05 -9.24
CA THR A 177 -10.28 6.89 -9.56
C THR A 177 -10.86 7.44 -8.26
N SER A 178 -10.92 8.76 -8.14
CA SER A 178 -11.50 9.43 -6.99
C SER A 178 -12.73 10.21 -7.40
N ILE A 179 -13.78 10.13 -6.57
CA ILE A 179 -15.00 10.91 -6.68
C ILE A 179 -15.10 11.70 -5.37
N SER A 180 -15.01 13.02 -5.45
CA SER A 180 -15.08 13.91 -4.29
C SER A 180 -16.05 15.05 -4.53
N PRO A 181 -16.53 15.72 -3.48
CA PRO A 181 -17.23 16.99 -3.63
C PRO A 181 -16.29 18.02 -4.27
N LYS A 182 -16.81 18.96 -5.06
CA LYS A 182 -16.01 20.00 -5.73
C LYS A 182 -15.13 20.83 -4.79
N ALA A 183 -15.60 21.06 -3.57
CA ALA A 183 -14.84 21.73 -2.52
C ALA A 183 -13.52 21.02 -2.15
N TYR A 184 -13.38 19.74 -2.52
CA TYR A 184 -12.18 18.93 -2.27
C TYR A 184 -11.56 18.46 -3.58
N LYS A 185 -10.28 18.78 -3.76
CA LYS A 185 -9.45 18.24 -4.82
C LYS A 185 -8.61 17.10 -4.27
N ILE A 186 -8.83 15.90 -4.81
CA ILE A 186 -8.05 14.72 -4.43
C ILE A 186 -6.82 14.60 -5.30
N VAL A 187 -5.70 14.33 -4.65
CA VAL A 187 -4.43 14.10 -5.30
C VAL A 187 -3.74 12.89 -4.72
N SER A 188 -2.98 12.22 -5.56
CA SER A 188 -2.33 10.95 -5.28
C SER A 188 -0.98 10.89 -6.00
N ALA A 189 -0.21 9.84 -5.74
CA ALA A 189 0.98 9.51 -6.51
C ALA A 189 0.66 9.27 -7.99
N GLY A 190 1.65 9.54 -8.85
CA GLY A 190 1.57 9.31 -10.29
C GLY A 190 1.10 10.51 -11.11
N LYS A 191 0.80 10.24 -12.39
CA LYS A 191 0.32 11.24 -13.35
C LYS A 191 -1.21 11.33 -13.30
N ARG A 192 -1.76 12.53 -13.20
CA ARG A 192 -3.19 12.75 -13.41
C ARG A 192 -3.52 12.59 -14.90
N THR A 193 -4.40 11.66 -15.22
CA THR A 193 -4.80 11.35 -16.60
C THR A 193 -6.17 11.90 -16.97
N LEU A 194 -7.03 12.15 -15.97
CA LEU A 194 -8.37 12.69 -16.18
C LEU A 194 -8.80 13.58 -15.01
N GLN A 195 -9.53 14.64 -15.33
CA GLN A 195 -10.30 15.43 -14.38
C GLN A 195 -11.63 15.83 -15.04
N ILE A 196 -12.74 15.47 -14.43
CA ILE A 196 -14.09 15.82 -14.89
C ILE A 196 -14.86 16.42 -13.73
N GLU A 197 -15.53 17.53 -13.98
CA GLU A 197 -16.49 18.12 -13.05
C GLU A 197 -17.91 17.77 -13.51
N SER A 198 -18.75 17.28 -12.59
CA SER A 198 -20.14 16.90 -12.88
C SER A 198 -21.03 17.21 -11.69
N GLY A 199 -21.95 18.16 -11.84
CA GLY A 199 -22.77 18.66 -10.73
C GLY A 199 -21.88 19.18 -9.60
N ASP A 200 -22.09 18.68 -8.37
CA ASP A 200 -21.29 19.02 -7.18
C ASP A 200 -20.09 18.09 -6.96
N SER A 201 -19.79 17.22 -7.93
CA SER A 201 -18.73 16.24 -7.84
C SER A 201 -17.55 16.55 -8.76
N LEU A 202 -16.37 16.17 -8.31
CA LEU A 202 -15.12 16.15 -9.02
C LEU A 202 -14.65 14.69 -9.15
N VAL A 203 -14.40 14.26 -10.38
CA VAL A 203 -13.85 12.95 -10.69
C VAL A 203 -12.41 13.13 -11.19
N CYS A 204 -11.45 12.53 -10.49
CA CYS A 204 -10.03 12.56 -10.88
C CYS A 204 -9.50 11.15 -11.06
N ILE A 205 -8.70 10.92 -12.12
CA ILE A 205 -7.96 9.67 -12.33
C ILE A 205 -6.45 9.94 -12.25
N TRP A 206 -5.77 9.15 -11.43
CA TRP A 206 -4.32 9.15 -11.25
C TRP A 206 -3.75 7.78 -11.65
N GLN A 207 -2.60 7.77 -12.31
CA GLN A 207 -1.95 6.56 -12.80
C GLN A 207 -0.46 6.55 -12.47
N GLN A 208 0.00 5.46 -11.86
CA GLN A 208 1.38 5.20 -11.45
C GLN A 208 1.78 3.84 -12.04
N ASP A 209 2.41 3.86 -13.21
CA ASP A 209 2.77 2.63 -13.95
C ASP A 209 3.99 1.92 -13.35
N MET A 210 4.97 2.70 -12.87
CA MET A 210 6.15 2.14 -12.23
C MET A 210 5.79 1.57 -10.85
N PRO A 211 6.14 0.30 -10.55
CA PRO A 211 5.84 -0.30 -9.26
C PRO A 211 6.49 0.46 -8.09
N VAL A 212 5.68 0.81 -7.09
CA VAL A 212 6.11 1.52 -5.88
C VAL A 212 5.65 0.78 -4.63
N ARG A 213 6.25 1.08 -3.47
CA ARG A 213 5.92 0.43 -2.19
C ARG A 213 4.58 0.84 -1.62
N GLY A 214 4.04 1.96 -2.06
CA GLY A 214 2.82 2.52 -1.52
C GLY A 214 2.24 3.63 -2.39
N SER A 215 0.95 3.87 -2.23
CA SER A 215 0.28 5.06 -2.77
C SER A 215 -0.15 6.00 -1.64
N PHE A 216 0.16 7.29 -1.78
CA PHE A 216 -0.34 8.33 -0.88
C PHE A 216 -1.63 8.93 -1.45
N LEU A 217 -2.44 9.50 -0.57
CA LEU A 217 -3.67 10.19 -0.93
C LEU A 217 -3.75 11.49 -0.12
N TYR A 218 -4.10 12.61 -0.75
CA TYR A 218 -4.35 13.87 -0.05
C TYR A 218 -5.55 14.60 -0.62
N ALA A 219 -6.21 15.38 0.23
CA ALA A 219 -7.35 16.21 -0.14
C ALA A 219 -6.99 17.69 0.09
N GLU A 220 -6.99 18.48 -0.97
CA GLU A 220 -6.87 19.92 -0.88
C GLU A 220 -8.27 20.53 -0.85
N VAL A 221 -8.56 21.39 0.12
CA VAL A 221 -9.77 22.21 0.04
C VAL A 221 -9.51 23.25 -1.06
N ARG A 222 -10.37 23.28 -2.08
CA ARG A 222 -10.34 24.36 -3.07
C ARG A 222 -10.81 25.61 -2.36
N GLN A 223 -9.93 26.60 -2.22
CA GLN A 223 -10.39 27.97 -2.11
C GLN A 223 -10.90 28.31 -3.49
N ASP A 224 -12.22 28.44 -3.62
CA ASP A 224 -12.76 29.24 -4.69
C ASP A 224 -12.09 30.60 -4.54
N ARG A 225 -11.25 30.97 -5.51
CA ARG A 225 -10.81 32.35 -5.59
C ARG A 225 -12.11 33.06 -5.90
N ASP A 226 -12.66 33.78 -4.93
CA ASP A 226 -13.67 34.78 -5.20
C ASP A 226 -13.06 35.65 -6.30
N GLU A 227 -13.55 35.48 -7.53
CA GLU A 227 -13.18 36.30 -8.68
C GLU A 227 -13.73 37.70 -8.38
N GLU A 228 -12.84 38.60 -7.94
CA GLU A 228 -13.01 40.05 -8.01
C GLU A 228 -13.12 40.53 -9.46
#